data_AF-Q8P846-F1
#
_entry.id   AF-Q8P846-F1
#
_cell.length_a   1.000
_cell.length_b   1.000
_cell.length_c   1.000
_cell.angle_alpha   90.00
_cell.angle_beta   90.00
_cell.angle_gamma   90.00
#
_symmetry.space_group_name_H-M   'P 1'
#
loop_
_entity.id
_entity.type
_entity.pdbx_description
1 polymer ?
#
loop_
_entity_poly.entity_id
_entity_poly.type
_entity_poly.pdbx_seq_one_letter_code
_entity_poly.pdbx_strand_id
1 'polypeptide(L)'
;MLASPRTGSLAAWMPPTRRRGWMHGARGARHVTRLHVADASVCRPIALHADMRPGFTVMKTALETHIATRKRHSTTHIRQLHQQRRRTGTQRQRAACEPRARTAIRRSDLSPIVSKRTRQRHSSCASGSTAHCDHPDRTTTQPHAAPRPSAGRHVHRFRIRAPPQGMKMHLHAFRWALSFALVLPSLAQAQATHVDLSTLDAEMAGPRTPVLVLGSVHLSQLPKGSDVSTARLQPLLERLAAFKPDIITIEGLSGETCDLMRRHPAVYLAEDVAAYCPDTAAAQAATGLDVPAAIAQMRTLLKTIARTSTPAQRRHLAAVFLAAGDPASASVQWMQLPAAEQRAGDGLDQALVTWLRAYQDRPNESQQIAARLAAQLGLQRVHPVDDHTGDNIDLGDPAAYGKVIQAQWEQAAPRAKPMRDKEDALASQGRLLELYRAINAPGNAQLAADVDFRAALRDSSPEHYGQRYVAGWEARNLRMVSNIRTSFGDRPGARVLVIVGAMHKPWFDSLLGQLQGIDIVDAQQVLGAPSR
;
A
#
# COMPACT_ATOMS: atom_id res chain seq x y z
N MET A 1 -5.30 38.29 60.65
CA MET A 1 -3.91 38.22 61.17
C MET A 1 -3.37 36.84 60.77
N LEU A 2 -2.28 36.74 60.01
CA LEU A 2 -0.87 36.87 60.45
C LEU A 2 -0.50 35.79 61.50
N ALA A 3 0.58 35.02 61.38
CA ALA A 3 1.48 34.73 60.24
C ALA A 3 2.34 33.47 60.57
N SER A 4 2.91 32.78 59.58
CA SER A 4 3.97 31.78 59.82
C SER A 4 5.31 32.47 60.13
N PRO A 5 6.23 31.82 60.89
CA PRO A 5 7.41 31.27 60.21
C PRO A 5 8.05 29.99 60.82
N ARG A 6 8.88 29.35 59.97
CA ARG A 6 10.24 28.74 60.18
C ARG A 6 10.83 28.70 61.61
N THR A 7 11.67 27.75 62.06
CA THR A 7 12.39 26.55 61.51
C THR A 7 13.15 25.85 62.66
N GLY A 8 13.53 24.56 62.59
CA GLY A 8 14.63 24.05 63.46
C GLY A 8 14.78 22.52 63.68
N SER A 9 15.88 21.97 63.17
CA SER A 9 16.52 20.65 63.32
C SER A 9 16.44 19.78 64.62
N LEU A 10 16.63 18.46 64.37
CA LEU A 10 17.41 17.46 65.16
C LEU A 10 16.84 16.73 66.41
N ALA A 11 16.36 15.50 66.14
CA ALA A 11 16.82 14.22 66.71
C ALA A 11 16.39 13.69 68.12
N ALA A 12 16.28 12.34 68.15
CA ALA A 12 16.53 11.40 69.26
C ALA A 12 15.41 10.98 70.27
N TRP A 13 15.18 9.64 70.28
CA TRP A 13 14.76 8.75 71.39
C TRP A 13 13.28 8.69 71.89
N MET A 14 12.56 7.64 71.42
CA MET A 14 12.01 6.45 72.16
C MET A 14 11.83 6.48 73.71
N PRO A 15 11.02 5.57 74.35
CA PRO A 15 10.21 4.41 73.87
C PRO A 15 8.75 4.47 74.47
N PRO A 16 7.98 3.40 74.87
CA PRO A 16 8.09 1.94 74.69
C PRO A 16 6.82 1.13 74.28
N THR A 17 7.05 0.10 73.46
CA THR A 17 6.74 -1.36 73.59
C THR A 17 5.54 -1.86 74.44
N ARG A 18 4.81 -2.93 74.06
CA ARG A 18 5.23 -4.38 74.07
C ARG A 18 4.15 -5.26 73.36
N ARG A 19 4.33 -6.57 73.01
CA ARG A 19 4.96 -7.68 73.77
C ARG A 19 5.87 -8.66 72.97
N ARG A 20 5.35 -9.78 72.43
CA ARG A 20 6.06 -10.92 71.75
C ARG A 20 5.06 -11.68 70.82
N GLY A 21 5.42 -12.63 69.95
CA GLY A 21 6.73 -13.29 69.68
C GLY A 21 6.86 -13.80 68.22
N TRP A 22 8.07 -13.94 67.64
CA TRP A 22 9.04 -15.06 67.77
C TRP A 22 8.59 -16.32 66.99
N MET A 23 9.36 -17.00 66.13
CA MET A 23 10.75 -16.92 65.57
C MET A 23 10.76 -17.81 64.28
N HIS A 24 11.72 -17.89 63.34
CA HIS A 24 13.03 -17.27 62.99
C HIS A 24 13.27 -17.53 61.46
N GLY A 25 14.37 -17.20 60.75
CA GLY A 25 15.59 -16.44 61.05
C GLY A 25 16.73 -16.72 60.02
N ALA A 26 17.45 -15.68 59.56
CA ALA A 26 18.69 -15.72 58.73
C ALA A 26 18.57 -16.28 57.27
N ARG A 27 19.39 -15.91 56.27
CA ARG A 27 20.39 -14.83 56.05
C ARG A 27 20.68 -14.72 54.53
N GLY A 28 21.21 -13.59 54.06
CA GLY A 28 21.98 -13.54 52.80
C GLY A 28 21.56 -12.49 51.76
N ALA A 29 22.11 -11.28 51.85
CA ALA A 29 21.93 -10.24 50.84
C ALA A 29 22.97 -10.34 49.70
N ARG A 30 22.59 -9.90 48.49
CA ARG A 30 23.52 -9.36 47.50
C ARG A 30 22.78 -8.44 46.52
N HIS A 31 23.40 -7.32 46.14
CA HIS A 31 22.77 -6.32 45.26
C HIS A 31 22.53 -6.87 43.85
N VAL A 32 21.42 -6.44 43.24
CA VAL A 32 21.25 -6.40 41.78
C VAL A 32 20.78 -5.00 41.42
N THR A 33 21.49 -4.33 40.51
CA THR A 33 21.17 -2.99 40.04
C THR A 33 19.84 -3.02 39.26
N ARG A 34 18.83 -2.28 39.73
CA ARG A 34 17.64 -2.02 38.91
C ARG A 34 18.03 -1.07 37.77
N LEU A 35 18.12 -1.59 36.54
CA LEU A 35 17.86 -0.73 35.39
C LEU A 35 16.39 -0.33 35.44
N HIS A 36 16.11 0.97 35.34
CA HIS A 36 14.75 1.42 35.00
C HIS A 36 14.41 0.92 33.60
N VAL A 37 13.31 0.17 33.49
CA VAL A 37 12.66 -0.05 32.19
C VAL A 37 12.12 1.31 31.76
N ALA A 38 12.65 1.85 30.67
CA ALA A 38 12.19 3.12 30.12
C ALA A 38 10.73 3.03 29.66
N ASP A 39 10.02 4.13 29.79
CA ASP A 39 8.57 4.22 29.74
C ASP A 39 7.95 3.69 28.43
N ALA A 40 6.93 2.84 28.54
CA ALA A 40 6.22 2.24 27.40
C ALA A 40 5.08 3.14 26.87
N SER A 41 5.18 4.45 27.08
CA SER A 41 4.09 5.43 26.92
C SER A 41 4.17 6.30 25.66
N VAL A 42 5.22 6.17 24.84
CA VAL A 42 5.41 6.98 23.61
C VAL A 42 4.72 6.36 22.37
N CYS A 43 4.40 5.06 22.37
CA CYS A 43 3.83 4.35 21.22
C CYS A 43 2.31 4.56 20.98
N ARG A 44 1.78 5.75 21.29
CA ARG A 44 0.40 6.18 20.98
C ARG A 44 0.40 7.66 20.63
N PRO A 45 0.60 8.01 19.34
CA PRO A 45 -0.58 8.39 18.56
C PRO A 45 -0.57 7.94 17.08
N ILE A 46 0.11 6.84 16.72
CA ILE A 46 0.25 6.38 15.33
C ILE A 46 -0.51 5.06 15.12
N ALA A 47 -1.85 5.15 14.99
CA ALA A 47 -2.73 3.99 14.83
C ALA A 47 -3.94 4.23 13.90
N LEU A 48 -3.94 5.33 13.13
CA LEU A 48 -5.13 5.90 12.48
C LEU A 48 -5.10 5.92 10.94
N HIS A 49 -3.99 5.49 10.33
CA HIS A 49 -3.81 5.35 8.86
C HIS A 49 -2.78 4.24 8.57
N ALA A 50 -2.87 3.10 9.25
CA ALA A 50 -1.76 2.14 9.34
C ALA A 50 -1.58 1.24 8.11
N ASP A 51 -2.69 0.82 7.47
CA ASP A 51 -2.65 -0.20 6.39
C ASP A 51 -2.50 0.39 4.96
N MET A 52 -2.53 1.72 4.80
CA MET A 52 -2.41 2.41 3.48
C MET A 52 -0.96 2.72 3.05
N ARG A 53 0.03 2.01 3.61
CA ARG A 53 1.43 2.46 3.60
C ARG A 53 2.40 1.29 3.42
N PRO A 54 2.88 1.01 2.19
CA PRO A 54 3.87 -0.04 1.91
C PRO A 54 5.12 0.07 2.81
N GLY A 55 5.61 1.29 3.02
CA GLY A 55 6.74 1.56 3.92
C GLY A 55 6.50 1.18 5.39
N PHE A 56 5.24 1.14 5.87
CA PHE A 56 4.93 0.80 7.27
C PHE A 56 4.97 -0.71 7.52
N THR A 57 4.53 -1.52 6.56
CA THR A 57 4.73 -2.99 6.57
C THR A 57 6.22 -3.33 6.64
N VAL A 58 7.04 -2.66 5.84
CA VAL A 58 8.50 -2.84 5.85
C VAL A 58 9.12 -2.32 7.16
N MET A 59 8.75 -1.14 7.68
CA MET A 59 9.25 -0.61 8.96
C MET A 59 8.93 -1.52 10.14
N LYS A 60 7.69 -2.04 10.23
CA LYS A 60 7.27 -2.97 11.26
C LYS A 60 8.08 -4.27 11.19
N THR A 61 8.19 -4.85 10.00
CA THR A 61 8.94 -6.10 9.77
C THR A 61 10.44 -5.91 10.04
N ALA A 62 11.04 -4.77 9.67
CA ALA A 62 12.44 -4.45 9.97
C ALA A 62 12.70 -4.32 11.48
N LEU A 63 11.80 -3.63 12.23
CA LEU A 63 11.91 -3.49 13.68
C LEU A 63 11.71 -4.83 14.40
N GLU A 64 10.69 -5.60 14.03
CA GLU A 64 10.43 -6.94 14.57
C GLU A 64 11.59 -7.90 14.24
N THR A 65 12.17 -7.81 13.04
CA THR A 65 13.34 -8.59 12.62
C THR A 65 14.60 -8.20 13.39
N HIS A 66 14.83 -6.91 13.64
CA HIS A 66 15.95 -6.44 14.47
C HIS A 66 15.81 -6.91 15.92
N ILE A 67 14.59 -6.85 16.48
CA ILE A 67 14.28 -7.37 17.82
C ILE A 67 14.47 -8.90 17.87
N ALA A 68 13.98 -9.64 16.88
CA ALA A 68 14.16 -11.09 16.78
C ALA A 68 15.62 -11.49 16.59
N THR A 69 16.40 -10.69 15.85
CA THR A 69 17.83 -10.91 15.60
C THR A 69 18.67 -10.57 16.83
N ARG A 70 18.38 -9.48 17.55
CA ARG A 70 18.95 -9.22 18.89
C ARG A 70 18.63 -10.35 19.87
N LYS A 71 17.37 -10.79 19.96
CA LYS A 71 16.97 -11.93 20.80
C LYS A 71 17.73 -13.21 20.41
N ARG A 72 17.86 -13.52 19.12
CA ARG A 72 18.65 -14.66 18.63
C ARG A 72 20.14 -14.53 18.98
N HIS A 73 20.77 -13.37 18.82
CA HIS A 73 22.16 -13.16 19.24
C HIS A 73 22.34 -13.31 20.75
N SER A 74 21.45 -12.78 21.58
CA SER A 74 21.47 -13.00 23.04
C SER A 74 21.33 -14.49 23.39
N THR A 75 20.39 -15.21 22.76
CA THR A 75 20.21 -16.66 22.99
C THR A 75 21.43 -17.47 22.54
N THR A 76 22.05 -17.12 21.40
CA THR A 76 23.28 -17.74 20.91
C THR A 76 24.47 -17.45 21.82
N HIS A 77 24.62 -16.22 22.31
CA HIS A 77 25.67 -15.84 23.26
C HIS A 77 25.49 -16.56 24.61
N ILE A 78 24.26 -16.68 25.11
CA ILE A 78 23.93 -17.48 26.30
C ILE A 78 24.25 -18.97 26.07
N ARG A 79 23.92 -19.54 24.90
CA ARG A 79 24.31 -20.91 24.52
C ARG A 79 25.83 -21.10 24.45
N GLN A 80 26.56 -20.14 23.90
CA GLN A 80 28.04 -20.16 23.85
C GLN A 80 28.66 -20.09 25.25
N LEU A 81 28.15 -19.22 26.13
CA LEU A 81 28.56 -19.14 27.54
C LEU A 81 28.28 -20.44 28.30
N HIS A 82 27.14 -21.09 28.06
CA HIS A 82 26.85 -22.42 28.60
C HIS A 82 27.76 -23.51 28.01
N GLN A 83 28.11 -23.46 26.72
CA GLN A 83 29.09 -24.39 26.13
C GLN A 83 30.52 -24.18 26.66
N GLN A 84 30.96 -22.93 26.84
CA GLN A 84 32.24 -22.62 27.50
C GLN A 84 32.25 -23.13 28.94
N ARG A 85 31.20 -22.88 29.74
CA ARG A 85 31.08 -23.43 31.10
C ARG A 85 31.05 -24.96 31.14
N ARG A 86 30.42 -25.62 30.16
CA ARG A 86 30.48 -27.10 30.05
C ARG A 86 31.89 -27.58 29.70
N ARG A 87 32.57 -26.93 28.74
CA ARG A 87 33.96 -27.27 28.37
C ARG A 87 34.92 -27.13 29.56
N THR A 88 34.92 -25.99 30.26
CA THR A 88 35.79 -25.79 31.44
C THR A 88 35.44 -26.71 32.62
N GLY A 89 34.16 -27.08 32.79
CA GLY A 89 33.74 -28.13 33.72
C GLY A 89 34.33 -29.50 33.39
N THR A 90 34.16 -29.96 32.14
CA THR A 90 34.73 -31.26 31.70
C THR A 90 36.27 -31.28 31.73
N GLN A 91 36.92 -30.14 31.53
CA GLN A 91 38.39 -30.04 31.57
C GLN A 91 38.93 -30.20 33.00
N ARG A 92 38.22 -29.73 34.03
CA ARG A 92 38.56 -30.01 35.44
C ARG A 92 38.34 -31.47 35.85
N GLN A 93 37.38 -32.17 35.24
CA GLN A 93 37.12 -33.59 35.55
C GLN A 93 38.10 -34.55 34.87
N ARG A 94 38.67 -34.17 33.71
CA ARG A 94 39.64 -35.02 32.97
C ARG A 94 41.06 -35.06 33.56
N ALA A 95 41.37 -34.22 34.55
CA ALA A 95 42.67 -34.21 35.22
C ALA A 95 42.81 -35.28 36.34
N ALA A 96 41.79 -36.12 36.55
CA ALA A 96 41.68 -36.96 37.75
C ALA A 96 41.75 -38.50 37.51
N CYS A 97 41.75 -38.99 36.26
CA CYS A 97 41.74 -40.43 35.96
C CYS A 97 42.49 -40.81 34.67
N GLU A 98 43.72 -41.27 34.84
CA GLU A 98 44.45 -42.24 34.00
C GLU A 98 45.34 -43.09 34.95
N PRO A 99 45.90 -44.26 34.55
CA PRO A 99 45.87 -44.88 33.22
C PRO A 99 45.43 -46.35 33.18
N ARG A 100 45.05 -46.85 31.99
CA ARG A 100 45.63 -48.07 31.34
C ARG A 100 44.94 -48.33 29.99
N ALA A 101 45.66 -49.01 29.08
CA ALA A 101 45.28 -49.17 27.67
C ALA A 101 45.29 -50.64 27.22
N ARG A 102 44.59 -50.96 26.11
CA ARG A 102 45.13 -51.68 24.90
C ARG A 102 44.02 -52.15 23.92
N THR A 103 44.37 -52.17 22.62
CA THR A 103 43.92 -53.08 21.52
C THR A 103 42.42 -53.15 21.12
N ALA A 104 42.02 -53.45 19.85
CA ALA A 104 42.72 -53.39 18.56
C ALA A 104 41.78 -53.46 17.33
N ILE A 105 42.10 -52.65 16.30
CA ILE A 105 42.15 -52.92 14.83
C ILE A 105 41.20 -53.98 14.20
N ARG A 106 40.37 -53.55 13.21
CA ARG A 106 40.45 -53.98 11.78
C ARG A 106 39.62 -53.11 10.82
N ARG A 107 39.95 -53.19 9.52
CA ARG A 107 39.31 -52.57 8.33
C ARG A 107 39.20 -53.63 7.23
N SER A 108 38.23 -53.47 6.31
CA SER A 108 38.32 -53.93 4.91
C SER A 108 37.16 -53.35 4.07
N ASP A 109 37.45 -52.92 2.85
CA ASP A 109 36.54 -52.27 1.89
C ASP A 109 36.10 -53.23 0.76
N LEU A 110 35.12 -52.84 -0.08
CA LEU A 110 35.12 -52.88 -1.57
C LEU A 110 33.71 -52.76 -2.21
N SER A 111 33.63 -52.58 -3.54
CA SER A 111 32.39 -52.25 -4.30
C SER A 111 32.26 -53.05 -5.64
N PRO A 112 31.69 -52.55 -6.77
CA PRO A 112 30.37 -52.98 -7.26
C PRO A 112 30.35 -53.61 -8.68
N ILE A 113 29.16 -53.98 -9.19
CA ILE A 113 28.93 -54.59 -10.53
C ILE A 113 27.83 -53.85 -11.33
N VAL A 114 27.80 -54.06 -12.66
CA VAL A 114 27.16 -53.25 -13.73
C VAL A 114 26.28 -54.10 -14.66
N SER A 115 25.21 -53.56 -15.28
CA SER A 115 24.89 -53.78 -16.72
C SER A 115 23.74 -52.90 -17.28
N LYS A 116 23.59 -52.90 -18.62
CA LYS A 116 22.57 -52.20 -19.43
C LYS A 116 21.80 -53.18 -20.32
N ARG A 117 20.66 -52.77 -20.90
CA ARG A 117 20.08 -53.35 -22.14
C ARG A 117 19.53 -52.27 -23.08
N THR A 118 19.34 -52.63 -24.35
CA THR A 118 18.99 -51.73 -25.46
C THR A 118 17.97 -52.40 -26.41
N ARG A 119 17.21 -51.59 -27.17
CA ARG A 119 16.67 -51.92 -28.51
C ARG A 119 16.30 -50.63 -29.27
N GLN A 120 15.95 -50.75 -30.56
CA GLN A 120 16.09 -49.68 -31.57
C GLN A 120 15.05 -49.83 -32.71
N ARG A 121 14.87 -48.77 -33.52
CA ARG A 121 14.24 -48.70 -34.87
C ARG A 121 12.71 -48.56 -34.94
N HIS A 122 12.10 -47.96 -35.99
CA HIS A 122 12.62 -47.42 -37.28
C HIS A 122 11.87 -46.11 -37.75
N SER A 123 12.51 -45.39 -38.67
CA SER A 123 12.10 -44.31 -39.64
C SER A 123 10.59 -44.08 -39.97
N SER A 124 10.13 -42.91 -40.45
CA SER A 124 10.72 -42.11 -41.57
C SER A 124 10.30 -40.61 -41.74
N CYS A 125 11.27 -39.82 -42.22
CA CYS A 125 11.25 -38.75 -43.25
C CYS A 125 10.16 -37.66 -43.37
N ALA A 126 10.59 -36.39 -43.23
CA ALA A 126 10.30 -35.28 -44.16
C ALA A 126 11.43 -34.23 -44.14
N SER A 127 11.82 -33.68 -45.31
CA SER A 127 12.75 -32.53 -45.49
C SER A 127 11.95 -31.22 -45.68
N GLY A 128 12.50 -29.99 -45.67
CA GLY A 128 13.84 -29.40 -45.50
C GLY A 128 13.66 -27.88 -45.22
N SER A 129 14.63 -26.96 -45.25
CA SER A 129 16.07 -26.98 -45.57
C SER A 129 16.81 -25.92 -44.73
N THR A 130 18.14 -25.95 -44.73
CA THR A 130 19.05 -25.07 -43.95
C THR A 130 19.63 -23.88 -44.75
N ALA A 131 20.42 -23.05 -44.04
CA ALA A 131 21.45 -22.09 -44.49
C ALA A 131 21.05 -20.59 -44.43
N HIS A 132 21.95 -19.65 -44.04
CA HIS A 132 23.28 -19.79 -43.45
C HIS A 132 23.61 -18.62 -42.50
N CYS A 133 24.72 -18.72 -41.77
CA CYS A 133 25.27 -17.61 -40.97
C CYS A 133 26.11 -16.68 -41.84
N ASP A 134 26.27 -15.42 -41.42
CA ASP A 134 27.54 -14.71 -41.64
C ASP A 134 27.78 -13.63 -40.59
N HIS A 135 29.05 -13.37 -40.29
CA HIS A 135 29.54 -12.29 -39.43
C HIS A 135 30.47 -11.43 -40.26
N PRO A 136 30.66 -10.15 -39.90
CA PRO A 136 32.05 -9.68 -39.86
C PRO A 136 32.39 -8.99 -38.54
N ASP A 137 33.63 -9.21 -38.11
CA ASP A 137 34.31 -8.44 -37.07
C ASP A 137 35.22 -7.39 -37.73
N ARG A 138 35.29 -6.19 -37.13
CA ARG A 138 36.35 -5.21 -37.44
C ARG A 138 36.50 -4.18 -36.33
N THR A 139 37.59 -4.30 -35.59
CA THR A 139 38.05 -3.34 -34.59
C THR A 139 39.02 -2.32 -35.21
N THR A 140 38.92 -1.04 -34.84
CA THR A 140 40.09 -0.13 -34.72
C THR A 140 39.75 1.17 -33.98
N THR A 141 40.63 1.51 -33.02
CA THR A 141 41.13 2.83 -32.56
C THR A 141 40.75 4.09 -33.38
N GLN A 142 40.65 5.31 -32.81
CA GLN A 142 41.00 5.87 -31.47
C GLN A 142 40.21 7.19 -31.22
N PRO A 143 40.29 7.86 -30.04
CA PRO A 143 39.47 9.03 -29.70
C PRO A 143 40.10 10.39 -30.04
N HIS A 144 39.28 11.44 -30.11
CA HIS A 144 39.73 12.83 -30.09
C HIS A 144 39.14 13.61 -28.91
N ALA A 145 40.03 14.19 -28.10
CA ALA A 145 39.72 15.21 -27.10
C ALA A 145 40.74 16.36 -27.24
N ALA A 146 40.25 17.60 -27.41
CA ALA A 146 41.06 18.81 -27.60
C ALA A 146 40.22 20.04 -27.14
N PRO A 147 40.82 21.21 -26.85
CA PRO A 147 41.20 21.48 -25.47
C PRO A 147 40.68 22.81 -24.91
N ARG A 148 40.80 22.99 -23.58
CA ARG A 148 40.67 24.30 -22.92
C ARG A 148 41.87 25.19 -23.26
N PRO A 149 41.69 26.48 -23.59
CA PRO A 149 42.73 27.48 -23.42
C PRO A 149 42.69 28.07 -22.00
N SER A 150 43.84 28.10 -21.32
CA SER A 150 44.03 28.86 -20.08
C SER A 150 45.14 29.90 -20.27
N ALA A 151 44.76 31.17 -20.36
CA ALA A 151 45.67 32.31 -20.32
C ALA A 151 45.01 33.42 -19.48
N GLY A 152 45.79 34.23 -18.77
CA GLY A 152 45.26 35.22 -17.84
C GLY A 152 46.11 36.49 -17.76
N ARG A 153 45.56 37.51 -17.11
CA ARG A 153 46.07 38.91 -17.04
C ARG A 153 45.93 39.60 -18.41
N HIS A 154 45.54 40.87 -18.51
CA HIS A 154 45.80 42.00 -17.61
C HIS A 154 44.56 42.84 -17.27
N VAL A 155 44.59 43.48 -16.09
CA VAL A 155 43.64 44.52 -15.71
C VAL A 155 44.26 45.88 -16.01
N HIS A 156 43.73 46.60 -17.00
CA HIS A 156 44.02 48.03 -17.21
C HIS A 156 42.76 48.87 -16.98
N ARG A 157 42.80 49.74 -15.96
CA ARG A 157 41.80 50.80 -15.77
C ARG A 157 41.96 51.85 -16.87
N PHE A 158 41.08 51.87 -17.86
CA PHE A 158 40.92 53.03 -18.75
C PHE A 158 39.78 53.93 -18.26
N ARG A 159 40.15 55.15 -17.86
CA ARG A 159 39.23 56.18 -17.34
C ARG A 159 38.89 57.16 -18.47
N ILE A 160 37.89 56.83 -19.27
CA ILE A 160 37.49 57.64 -20.43
C ILE A 160 36.53 58.77 -19.99
N ARG A 161 36.82 60.00 -20.45
CA ARG A 161 35.98 61.19 -20.23
C ARG A 161 34.67 61.10 -21.03
N ALA A 162 33.60 61.69 -20.51
CA ALA A 162 32.41 61.96 -21.31
C ALA A 162 32.70 63.01 -22.41
N PRO A 163 32.26 62.80 -23.67
CA PRO A 163 32.24 63.84 -24.70
C PRO A 163 31.03 64.79 -24.52
N PRO A 164 31.07 65.99 -25.13
CA PRO A 164 30.04 67.01 -24.93
C PRO A 164 28.74 66.75 -25.70
N GLN A 165 27.69 67.49 -25.33
CA GLN A 165 26.41 67.52 -26.05
C GLN A 165 26.61 68.13 -27.46
N GLY A 166 26.12 67.46 -28.50
CA GLY A 166 26.22 67.94 -29.89
C GLY A 166 25.38 67.10 -30.87
N MET A 167 24.47 67.75 -31.59
CA MET A 167 23.49 67.10 -32.49
C MET A 167 24.12 66.29 -33.64
N LYS A 168 23.61 65.06 -33.87
CA LYS A 168 23.22 64.48 -35.19
C LYS A 168 22.72 63.02 -35.04
N MET A 169 21.50 62.85 -34.51
CA MET A 169 20.93 61.52 -34.20
C MET A 169 19.86 61.04 -35.21
N HIS A 170 20.09 61.22 -36.51
CA HIS A 170 19.09 60.89 -37.55
C HIS A 170 19.67 60.14 -38.77
N LEU A 171 20.18 58.91 -38.56
CA LEU A 171 20.20 57.89 -39.63
C LEU A 171 20.39 56.43 -39.18
N HIS A 172 20.86 56.15 -37.95
CA HIS A 172 21.13 54.78 -37.50
C HIS A 172 19.95 54.06 -36.82
N ALA A 173 18.94 54.79 -36.32
CA ALA A 173 17.79 54.20 -35.62
C ALA A 173 16.96 53.23 -36.49
N PHE A 174 16.83 53.53 -37.79
CA PHE A 174 15.96 52.79 -38.70
C PHE A 174 16.44 51.35 -39.02
N ARG A 175 17.74 51.06 -38.84
CA ARG A 175 18.30 49.73 -39.12
C ARG A 175 18.20 48.75 -37.95
N TRP A 176 18.00 49.24 -36.72
CA TRP A 176 17.81 48.40 -35.53
C TRP A 176 16.33 48.11 -35.22
N ALA A 177 15.42 49.02 -35.59
CA ALA A 177 13.97 48.81 -35.46
C ALA A 177 13.49 47.58 -36.25
N LEU A 178 14.00 47.39 -37.48
CA LEU A 178 13.61 46.26 -38.34
C LEU A 178 14.12 44.90 -37.81
N SER A 179 15.25 44.89 -37.09
CA SER A 179 15.79 43.66 -36.48
C SER A 179 14.98 43.21 -35.25
N PHE A 180 14.41 44.13 -34.48
CA PHE A 180 13.53 43.77 -33.35
C PHE A 180 12.14 43.30 -33.81
N ALA A 181 11.63 43.83 -34.92
CA ALA A 181 10.33 43.42 -35.47
C ALA A 181 10.26 41.94 -35.88
N LEU A 182 11.40 41.33 -36.25
CA LEU A 182 11.47 39.94 -36.75
C LEU A 182 11.65 38.88 -35.66
N VAL A 183 11.88 39.25 -34.39
CA VAL A 183 12.05 38.30 -33.27
C VAL A 183 10.74 38.07 -32.51
N LEU A 184 9.80 39.02 -32.59
CA LEU A 184 8.50 38.94 -31.91
C LEU A 184 7.57 37.79 -32.35
N PRO A 185 7.53 37.35 -33.63
CA PRO A 185 6.71 36.20 -34.02
C PRO A 185 7.15 34.88 -33.36
N SER A 186 8.44 34.72 -33.11
CA SER A 186 9.05 33.46 -32.68
C SER A 186 8.62 33.01 -31.28
N LEU A 187 8.18 33.92 -30.42
CA LEU A 187 7.70 33.59 -29.07
C LEU A 187 6.26 33.06 -29.04
N ALA A 188 5.41 33.46 -30.00
CA ALA A 188 4.02 32.99 -30.07
C ALA A 188 3.92 31.53 -30.52
N GLN A 189 4.79 31.09 -31.43
CA GLN A 189 4.75 29.72 -31.97
C GLN A 189 5.17 28.64 -30.96
N ALA A 190 5.84 29.01 -29.87
CA ALA A 190 6.25 28.09 -28.81
C ALA A 190 5.09 27.57 -27.94
N GLN A 191 3.91 28.20 -28.00
CA GLN A 191 2.74 27.82 -27.21
C GLN A 191 1.79 26.86 -27.95
N ALA A 192 2.02 26.60 -29.24
CA ALA A 192 1.13 25.84 -30.12
C ALA A 192 1.58 24.37 -30.38
N THR A 193 2.43 23.82 -29.50
CA THR A 193 3.03 22.48 -29.66
C THR A 193 2.38 21.39 -28.81
N HIS A 194 1.49 21.74 -27.87
CA HIS A 194 0.76 20.78 -27.05
C HIS A 194 -0.62 20.51 -27.66
N VAL A 195 -0.98 19.24 -27.82
CA VAL A 195 -2.35 18.85 -28.19
C VAL A 195 -3.24 19.01 -26.95
N ASP A 196 -4.29 19.80 -27.03
CA ASP A 196 -5.30 19.86 -25.98
C ASP A 196 -6.25 18.66 -26.13
N LEU A 197 -6.25 17.78 -25.13
CA LEU A 197 -7.15 16.62 -25.06
C LEU A 197 -8.43 16.92 -24.25
N SER A 198 -8.49 18.06 -23.53
CA SER A 198 -9.66 18.43 -22.71
C SER A 198 -10.89 18.83 -23.55
N THR A 199 -10.69 19.07 -24.84
CA THR A 199 -11.72 19.41 -25.84
C THR A 199 -12.01 18.28 -26.82
N LEU A 200 -11.34 17.12 -26.70
CA LEU A 200 -11.44 15.99 -27.65
C LEU A 200 -12.85 15.35 -27.71
N ASP A 201 -13.67 15.53 -26.68
CA ASP A 201 -15.04 15.05 -26.58
C ASP A 201 -16.10 16.15 -26.66
N ALA A 202 -15.74 17.37 -27.08
CA ALA A 202 -16.66 18.51 -27.20
C ALA A 202 -17.82 18.26 -28.19
N GLU A 203 -17.58 17.47 -29.24
CA GLU A 203 -18.59 17.05 -30.23
C GLU A 203 -19.08 15.60 -30.02
N MET A 204 -18.84 15.00 -28.84
CA MET A 204 -19.18 13.60 -28.59
C MET A 204 -20.70 13.39 -28.54
N ALA A 205 -21.26 12.75 -29.56
CA ALA A 205 -22.68 12.42 -29.67
C ALA A 205 -23.16 11.29 -28.72
N GLY A 206 -22.25 10.57 -28.06
CA GLY A 206 -22.57 9.53 -27.08
C GLY A 206 -22.91 10.08 -25.69
N PRO A 207 -23.62 9.32 -24.84
CA PRO A 207 -23.90 9.75 -23.47
C PRO A 207 -22.61 9.78 -22.62
N ARG A 208 -22.45 10.84 -21.82
CA ARG A 208 -21.37 10.96 -20.82
C ARG A 208 -21.65 10.04 -19.62
N THR A 209 -20.60 9.44 -19.07
CA THR A 209 -20.62 8.53 -17.92
C THR A 209 -20.46 9.34 -16.63
N PRO A 210 -21.49 9.47 -15.78
CA PRO A 210 -21.36 10.14 -14.49
C PRO A 210 -20.65 9.23 -13.47
N VAL A 211 -19.53 9.71 -12.94
CA VAL A 211 -18.68 8.98 -11.99
C VAL A 211 -18.68 9.68 -10.64
N LEU A 212 -19.21 9.00 -9.62
CA LEU A 212 -19.20 9.42 -8.22
C LEU A 212 -18.03 8.73 -7.50
N VAL A 213 -17.02 9.50 -7.10
CA VAL A 213 -15.94 8.99 -6.23
C VAL A 213 -16.28 9.26 -4.78
N LEU A 214 -16.50 8.19 -4.01
CA LEU A 214 -16.69 8.20 -2.57
C LEU A 214 -15.37 7.84 -1.87
N GLY A 215 -14.77 8.84 -1.23
CA GLY A 215 -13.68 8.64 -0.28
C GLY A 215 -14.20 7.95 0.98
N SER A 216 -13.46 6.94 1.44
CA SER A 216 -13.83 6.03 2.53
C SER A 216 -12.82 6.10 3.68
N VAL A 217 -13.32 5.87 4.89
CA VAL A 217 -12.50 5.37 6.00
C VAL A 217 -12.36 3.85 5.88
N HIS A 218 -11.30 3.28 6.45
CA HIS A 218 -11.28 1.84 6.73
C HIS A 218 -12.15 1.56 7.94
N LEU A 219 -13.27 0.84 7.76
CA LEU A 219 -14.21 0.56 8.86
C LEU A 219 -13.57 -0.25 10.00
N SER A 220 -12.48 -0.98 9.72
CA SER A 220 -11.67 -1.75 10.67
C SER A 220 -10.75 -0.90 11.55
N GLN A 221 -10.39 0.31 11.12
CA GLN A 221 -9.45 1.22 11.81
C GLN A 221 -10.16 2.30 12.65
N LEU A 222 -11.51 2.35 12.62
CA LEU A 222 -12.28 3.33 13.40
C LEU A 222 -12.07 3.17 14.92
N PRO A 223 -12.27 4.24 15.72
CA PRO A 223 -12.12 4.21 17.17
C PRO A 223 -12.83 3.02 17.82
N LYS A 224 -12.11 2.30 18.69
CA LYS A 224 -12.58 1.05 19.30
C LYS A 224 -13.92 1.24 20.01
N GLY A 225 -14.96 0.60 19.49
CA GLY A 225 -16.34 0.72 19.98
C GLY A 225 -17.28 1.47 19.04
N SER A 226 -16.77 2.02 17.91
CA SER A 226 -17.58 2.60 16.85
C SER A 226 -18.59 1.57 16.29
N ASP A 227 -19.86 1.94 16.25
CA ASP A 227 -20.93 1.11 15.71
C ASP A 227 -20.95 1.21 14.18
N VAL A 228 -20.43 0.17 13.52
CA VAL A 228 -20.42 0.00 12.05
C VAL A 228 -21.47 -1.00 11.55
N SER A 229 -22.54 -1.21 12.34
CA SER A 229 -23.66 -2.06 11.93
C SER A 229 -24.38 -1.51 10.69
N THR A 230 -25.06 -2.38 9.95
CA THR A 230 -25.85 -2.01 8.77
C THR A 230 -26.84 -0.88 9.07
N ALA A 231 -27.40 -0.82 10.28
CA ALA A 231 -28.31 0.25 10.71
C ALA A 231 -27.64 1.64 10.77
N ARG A 232 -26.34 1.75 11.07
CA ARG A 232 -25.59 3.02 11.05
C ARG A 232 -25.12 3.40 9.65
N LEU A 233 -24.87 2.41 8.80
CA LEU A 233 -24.54 2.62 7.39
C LEU A 233 -25.78 2.86 6.52
N GLN A 234 -26.98 2.49 6.97
CA GLN A 234 -28.23 2.62 6.21
C GLN A 234 -28.46 4.03 5.61
N PRO A 235 -28.28 5.15 6.35
CA PRO A 235 -28.45 6.48 5.78
C PRO A 235 -27.38 6.86 4.72
N LEU A 236 -26.22 6.19 4.71
CA LEU A 236 -25.22 6.30 3.64
C LEU A 236 -25.61 5.43 2.43
N LEU A 237 -26.01 4.18 2.68
CA LEU A 237 -26.48 3.25 1.65
C LEU A 237 -27.67 3.83 0.87
N GLU A 238 -28.60 4.51 1.53
CA GLU A 238 -29.73 5.18 0.88
C GLU A 238 -29.31 6.32 -0.07
N ARG A 239 -28.30 7.11 0.28
CA ARG A 239 -27.75 8.17 -0.58
C ARG A 239 -27.07 7.59 -1.82
N LEU A 240 -26.31 6.52 -1.63
CA LEU A 240 -25.62 5.81 -2.71
C LEU A 240 -26.61 5.01 -3.59
N ALA A 241 -27.68 4.46 -3.02
CA ALA A 241 -28.76 3.83 -3.77
C ALA A 241 -29.59 4.86 -4.58
N ALA A 242 -29.81 6.06 -4.04
CA ALA A 242 -30.45 7.18 -4.75
C ALA A 242 -29.61 7.67 -5.94
N PHE A 243 -28.27 7.53 -5.89
CA PHE A 243 -27.40 7.75 -7.05
C PHE A 243 -27.60 6.70 -8.16
N LYS A 244 -28.21 5.54 -7.88
CA LYS A 244 -28.49 4.45 -8.84
C LYS A 244 -27.25 4.05 -9.67
N PRO A 245 -26.17 3.55 -9.04
CA PRO A 245 -25.02 3.06 -9.79
C PRO A 245 -25.35 1.76 -10.55
N ASP A 246 -24.95 1.70 -11.82
CA ASP A 246 -24.93 0.47 -12.63
C ASP A 246 -23.66 -0.35 -12.35
N ILE A 247 -22.60 0.33 -11.90
CA ILE A 247 -21.26 -0.22 -11.65
C ILE A 247 -20.76 0.32 -10.30
N ILE A 248 -20.25 -0.58 -9.46
CA ILE A 248 -19.60 -0.23 -8.19
C ILE A 248 -18.18 -0.79 -8.20
N THR A 249 -17.18 0.07 -8.03
CA THR A 249 -15.76 -0.32 -7.93
C THR A 249 -15.27 -0.21 -6.48
N ILE A 250 -14.23 -0.98 -6.14
CA ILE A 250 -13.67 -1.06 -4.78
C ILE A 250 -12.14 -0.99 -4.76
N GLU A 251 -11.58 -0.45 -3.68
CA GLU A 251 -10.19 -0.68 -3.30
C GLU A 251 -10.02 -2.14 -2.85
N GLY A 252 -9.46 -2.93 -3.76
CA GLY A 252 -9.08 -4.32 -3.60
C GLY A 252 -8.45 -4.81 -4.90
N LEU A 253 -7.38 -5.60 -4.80
CA LEU A 253 -6.66 -6.12 -5.97
C LEU A 253 -7.54 -7.10 -6.76
N SER A 254 -7.38 -7.12 -8.08
CA SER A 254 -8.02 -8.15 -8.91
C SER A 254 -7.31 -9.50 -8.78
N GLY A 255 -8.04 -10.61 -8.97
CA GLY A 255 -7.45 -11.94 -9.01
C GLY A 255 -6.37 -12.09 -10.09
N GLU A 256 -6.50 -11.38 -11.21
CA GLU A 256 -5.52 -11.34 -12.31
C GLU A 256 -4.23 -10.63 -11.89
N THR A 257 -4.35 -9.48 -11.19
CA THR A 257 -3.23 -8.77 -10.57
C THR A 257 -2.52 -9.66 -9.54
N CYS A 258 -3.29 -10.40 -8.73
CA CYS A 258 -2.75 -11.27 -7.69
C CYS A 258 -2.09 -12.55 -8.23
N ASP A 259 -2.62 -13.14 -9.30
CA ASP A 259 -1.97 -14.23 -10.02
C ASP A 259 -0.65 -13.77 -10.68
N LEU A 260 -0.65 -12.58 -11.29
CA LEU A 260 0.57 -11.94 -11.78
C LEU A 260 1.61 -11.75 -10.66
N MET A 261 1.22 -11.14 -9.53
CA MET A 261 2.16 -10.87 -8.43
C MET A 261 2.76 -12.16 -7.87
N ARG A 262 1.95 -13.22 -7.68
CA ARG A 262 2.40 -14.56 -7.24
C ARG A 262 3.37 -15.21 -8.22
N ARG A 263 3.22 -14.99 -9.53
CA ARG A 263 4.13 -15.52 -10.56
C ARG A 263 5.44 -14.73 -10.72
N HIS A 264 5.56 -13.55 -10.11
CA HIS A 264 6.76 -12.71 -10.19
C HIS A 264 7.33 -12.32 -8.80
N PRO A 265 7.71 -13.29 -7.94
CA PRO A 265 8.21 -13.03 -6.58
C PRO A 265 9.62 -12.42 -6.50
N ALA A 266 10.30 -12.27 -7.65
CA ALA A 266 11.53 -11.47 -7.77
C ALA A 266 11.25 -9.98 -8.08
N VAL A 267 9.98 -9.63 -8.30
CA VAL A 267 9.51 -8.25 -8.48
C VAL A 267 8.68 -7.86 -7.26
N TYR A 268 7.61 -8.59 -6.97
CA TYR A 268 6.65 -8.26 -5.90
C TYR A 268 6.97 -9.02 -4.61
N LEU A 269 6.92 -8.32 -3.48
CA LEU A 269 7.26 -8.88 -2.17
C LEU A 269 6.21 -9.90 -1.71
N ALA A 270 6.67 -10.95 -1.01
CA ALA A 270 5.80 -12.01 -0.52
C ALA A 270 4.85 -11.51 0.59
N GLU A 271 5.30 -10.54 1.38
CA GLU A 271 4.49 -9.83 2.37
C GLU A 271 3.34 -9.03 1.75
N ASP A 272 3.56 -8.32 0.65
CA ASP A 272 2.50 -7.56 -0.03
C ASP A 272 1.48 -8.51 -0.68
N VAL A 273 1.95 -9.60 -1.31
CA VAL A 273 1.08 -10.68 -1.80
C VAL A 273 0.27 -11.30 -0.66
N ALA A 274 0.86 -11.51 0.51
CA ALA A 274 0.15 -12.09 1.67
C ALA A 274 -0.82 -11.09 2.35
N ALA A 275 -0.57 -9.78 2.24
CA ALA A 275 -1.39 -8.73 2.82
C ALA A 275 -2.61 -8.38 1.96
N TYR A 276 -2.41 -8.18 0.65
CA TYR A 276 -3.43 -7.60 -0.24
C TYR A 276 -4.18 -8.61 -1.12
N CYS A 277 -3.60 -9.80 -1.38
CA CYS A 277 -4.20 -10.77 -2.30
C CYS A 277 -4.98 -11.89 -1.58
N PRO A 278 -6.30 -12.06 -1.84
CA PRO A 278 -7.10 -13.13 -1.25
C PRO A 278 -6.52 -14.53 -1.48
N ASP A 279 -6.45 -15.34 -0.43
CA ASP A 279 -6.13 -16.77 -0.54
C ASP A 279 -7.31 -17.50 -1.19
N THR A 280 -7.01 -18.20 -2.29
CA THR A 280 -7.99 -18.94 -3.10
C THR A 280 -7.90 -20.45 -2.89
N ALA A 281 -6.95 -20.96 -2.09
CA ALA A 281 -6.64 -22.40 -2.01
C ALA A 281 -7.85 -23.27 -1.61
N ALA A 282 -8.65 -22.82 -0.64
CA ALA A 282 -9.88 -23.52 -0.25
C ALA A 282 -10.94 -23.54 -1.36
N ALA A 283 -11.06 -22.45 -2.14
CA ALA A 283 -12.00 -22.36 -3.24
C ALA A 283 -11.54 -23.16 -4.47
N GLN A 284 -10.25 -23.19 -4.75
CA GLN A 284 -9.64 -24.10 -5.73
C GLN A 284 -9.87 -25.57 -5.35
N ALA A 285 -9.71 -25.93 -4.08
CA ALA A 285 -9.99 -27.29 -3.60
C ALA A 285 -11.47 -27.70 -3.73
N ALA A 286 -12.41 -26.78 -3.49
CA ALA A 286 -13.84 -27.05 -3.59
C ALA A 286 -14.40 -27.04 -5.03
N THR A 287 -13.79 -26.28 -5.95
CA THR A 287 -14.27 -26.09 -7.33
C THR A 287 -13.45 -26.81 -8.40
N GLY A 288 -12.20 -27.16 -8.10
CA GLY A 288 -11.22 -27.65 -9.08
C GLY A 288 -10.58 -26.55 -9.96
N LEU A 289 -10.90 -25.28 -9.71
CA LEU A 289 -10.48 -24.15 -10.55
C LEU A 289 -9.28 -23.41 -9.96
N ASP A 290 -8.21 -23.23 -10.74
CA ASP A 290 -7.20 -22.21 -10.46
C ASP A 290 -7.71 -20.80 -10.80
N VAL A 291 -6.94 -19.76 -10.47
CA VAL A 291 -7.36 -18.36 -10.66
C VAL A 291 -7.65 -18.04 -12.15
N PRO A 292 -6.79 -18.40 -13.13
CA PRO A 292 -7.10 -18.21 -14.56
C PRO A 292 -8.38 -18.94 -15.02
N ALA A 293 -8.56 -20.21 -14.66
CA ALA A 293 -9.75 -20.98 -15.04
C ALA A 293 -11.03 -20.40 -14.39
N ALA A 294 -10.96 -20.02 -13.11
CA ALA A 294 -12.05 -19.37 -12.41
C ALA A 294 -12.41 -18.01 -13.02
N ILE A 295 -11.43 -17.21 -13.46
CA ILE A 295 -11.67 -15.95 -14.17
C ILE A 295 -12.38 -16.20 -15.52
N ALA A 296 -11.96 -17.21 -16.28
CA ALA A 296 -12.61 -17.58 -17.55
C ALA A 296 -14.08 -18.05 -17.34
N GLN A 297 -14.33 -18.85 -16.30
CA GLN A 297 -15.67 -19.30 -15.95
C GLN A 297 -16.55 -18.16 -15.40
N MET A 298 -16.00 -17.30 -14.53
CA MET A 298 -16.63 -16.07 -14.03
C MET A 298 -17.10 -15.18 -15.19
N ARG A 299 -16.22 -14.90 -16.17
CA ARG A 299 -16.53 -14.11 -17.38
C ARG A 299 -17.57 -14.76 -18.29
N THR A 300 -17.78 -16.06 -18.17
CA THR A 300 -18.81 -16.81 -18.91
C THR A 300 -20.16 -16.77 -18.19
N LEU A 301 -20.18 -17.06 -16.89
CA LEU A 301 -21.37 -17.00 -16.03
C LEU A 301 -21.95 -15.57 -15.95
N LEU A 302 -21.09 -14.54 -15.93
CA LEU A 302 -21.52 -13.13 -15.91
C LEU A 302 -22.28 -12.69 -17.17
N LYS A 303 -22.29 -13.48 -18.26
CA LYS A 303 -23.11 -13.21 -19.46
C LYS A 303 -24.54 -13.73 -19.35
N THR A 304 -24.82 -14.63 -18.41
CA THR A 304 -26.11 -15.33 -18.29
C THR A 304 -26.75 -15.21 -16.91
N ILE A 305 -26.01 -14.76 -15.90
CA ILE A 305 -26.55 -14.45 -14.57
C ILE A 305 -27.44 -13.19 -14.64
N ALA A 306 -28.63 -13.27 -14.05
CA ALA A 306 -29.62 -12.21 -14.00
C ALA A 306 -30.19 -12.07 -12.58
N ARG A 307 -31.03 -11.06 -12.33
CA ARG A 307 -31.73 -10.92 -11.04
C ARG A 307 -32.65 -12.13 -10.72
N THR A 308 -33.15 -12.80 -11.75
CA THR A 308 -34.01 -14.00 -11.68
C THR A 308 -33.25 -15.34 -11.63
N SER A 309 -31.91 -15.34 -11.66
CA SER A 309 -31.11 -16.57 -11.62
C SER A 309 -31.36 -17.40 -10.35
N THR A 310 -31.28 -18.73 -10.50
CA THR A 310 -31.64 -19.67 -9.44
C THR A 310 -30.65 -19.63 -8.27
N PRO A 311 -31.05 -20.05 -7.06
CA PRO A 311 -30.14 -20.13 -5.92
C PRO A 311 -28.89 -20.99 -6.18
N ALA A 312 -29.02 -22.06 -6.95
CA ALA A 312 -27.90 -22.89 -7.38
C ALA A 312 -26.91 -22.13 -8.28
N GLN A 313 -27.42 -21.36 -9.26
CA GLN A 313 -26.58 -20.50 -10.10
C GLN A 313 -25.85 -19.43 -9.28
N ARG A 314 -26.49 -18.85 -8.26
CA ARG A 314 -25.86 -17.86 -7.35
C ARG A 314 -24.77 -18.49 -6.47
N ARG A 315 -25.02 -19.65 -5.86
CA ARG A 315 -23.99 -20.38 -5.09
C ARG A 315 -22.80 -20.77 -5.98
N HIS A 316 -23.07 -21.27 -7.18
CA HIS A 316 -22.02 -21.62 -8.14
C HIS A 316 -21.17 -20.40 -8.51
N LEU A 317 -21.79 -19.27 -8.87
CA LEU A 317 -21.07 -18.04 -9.19
C LEU A 317 -20.31 -17.49 -7.96
N ALA A 318 -20.85 -17.61 -6.75
CA ALA A 318 -20.13 -17.25 -5.52
C ALA A 318 -18.87 -18.11 -5.29
N ALA A 319 -18.95 -19.43 -5.53
CA ALA A 319 -17.80 -20.32 -5.45
C ALA A 319 -16.73 -19.98 -6.50
N VAL A 320 -17.15 -19.73 -7.74
CA VAL A 320 -16.26 -19.32 -8.85
C VAL A 320 -15.62 -17.96 -8.56
N PHE A 321 -16.34 -16.99 -7.97
CA PHE A 321 -15.77 -15.71 -7.53
C PHE A 321 -14.69 -15.89 -6.45
N LEU A 322 -14.88 -16.79 -5.48
CA LEU A 322 -13.87 -17.10 -4.46
C LEU A 322 -12.62 -17.74 -5.09
N ALA A 323 -12.79 -18.67 -6.04
CA ALA A 323 -11.67 -19.27 -6.77
C ALA A 323 -10.93 -18.25 -7.67
N ALA A 324 -11.67 -17.29 -8.24
CA ALA A 324 -11.14 -16.19 -9.03
C ALA A 324 -10.52 -15.05 -8.20
N GLY A 325 -10.48 -15.16 -6.86
CA GLY A 325 -9.90 -14.13 -5.98
C GLY A 325 -10.73 -12.85 -5.85
N ASP A 326 -12.03 -12.87 -6.15
CA ASP A 326 -12.97 -11.74 -5.96
C ASP A 326 -14.00 -12.07 -4.86
N PRO A 327 -13.60 -12.07 -3.57
CA PRO A 327 -14.49 -12.40 -2.47
C PRO A 327 -15.61 -11.36 -2.26
N ALA A 328 -15.41 -10.11 -2.67
CA ALA A 328 -16.42 -9.07 -2.55
C ALA A 328 -17.61 -9.38 -3.47
N SER A 329 -17.36 -9.79 -4.73
CA SER A 329 -18.40 -10.23 -5.65
C SER A 329 -19.01 -11.59 -5.27
N ALA A 330 -18.25 -12.48 -4.63
CA ALA A 330 -18.83 -13.68 -4.00
C ALA A 330 -19.86 -13.31 -2.92
N SER A 331 -19.57 -12.29 -2.11
CA SER A 331 -20.48 -11.76 -1.10
C SER A 331 -21.73 -11.12 -1.72
N VAL A 332 -21.61 -10.42 -2.86
CA VAL A 332 -22.76 -9.88 -3.62
C VAL A 332 -23.75 -10.98 -4.03
N GLN A 333 -23.25 -12.14 -4.46
CA GLN A 333 -24.09 -13.29 -4.82
C GLN A 333 -24.67 -14.00 -3.59
N TRP A 334 -23.87 -14.13 -2.52
CA TRP A 334 -24.30 -14.71 -1.24
C TRP A 334 -25.43 -13.91 -0.58
N MET A 335 -25.38 -12.58 -0.61
CA MET A 335 -26.42 -11.71 -0.06
C MET A 335 -27.67 -11.60 -0.94
N GLN A 336 -27.63 -12.07 -2.20
CA GLN A 336 -28.79 -12.24 -3.06
C GLN A 336 -29.48 -13.61 -2.92
N LEU A 337 -28.97 -14.51 -2.06
CA LEU A 337 -29.64 -15.77 -1.72
C LEU A 337 -30.72 -15.56 -0.65
N PRO A 338 -31.89 -16.20 -0.77
CA PRO A 338 -32.80 -16.39 0.37
C PRO A 338 -32.09 -17.09 1.54
N ALA A 339 -32.43 -16.75 2.79
CA ALA A 339 -31.71 -17.25 3.97
C ALA A 339 -31.65 -18.78 4.09
N ALA A 340 -32.66 -19.51 3.61
CA ALA A 340 -32.67 -20.98 3.56
C ALA A 340 -31.70 -21.57 2.52
N GLU A 341 -31.36 -20.80 1.48
CA GLU A 341 -30.47 -21.19 0.39
C GLU A 341 -29.02 -20.72 0.59
N GLN A 342 -28.76 -19.98 1.67
CA GLN A 342 -27.41 -19.68 2.20
C GLN A 342 -26.79 -20.91 2.87
N ARG A 343 -26.54 -21.95 2.08
CA ARG A 343 -26.05 -23.27 2.49
C ARG A 343 -25.02 -23.81 1.51
N ALA A 344 -24.39 -24.95 1.83
CA ALA A 344 -23.50 -25.64 0.92
C ALA A 344 -24.26 -26.24 -0.28
N GLY A 345 -23.54 -26.40 -1.39
CA GLY A 345 -24.05 -26.85 -2.69
C GLY A 345 -23.39 -26.11 -3.85
N ASP A 346 -23.45 -26.70 -5.04
CA ASP A 346 -23.15 -26.06 -6.34
C ASP A 346 -21.70 -25.52 -6.52
N GLY A 347 -20.78 -25.94 -5.65
CA GLY A 347 -19.38 -25.49 -5.59
C GLY A 347 -18.98 -24.81 -4.29
N LEU A 348 -19.96 -24.41 -3.45
CA LEU A 348 -19.71 -24.00 -2.07
C LEU A 348 -19.73 -25.23 -1.15
N ASP A 349 -18.62 -25.50 -0.47
CA ASP A 349 -18.59 -26.44 0.64
C ASP A 349 -18.94 -25.74 1.98
N GLN A 350 -18.87 -26.47 3.10
CA GLN A 350 -19.15 -25.90 4.42
C GLN A 350 -18.08 -24.93 4.93
N ALA A 351 -16.82 -25.05 4.45
CA ALA A 351 -15.75 -24.13 4.81
C ALA A 351 -15.95 -22.77 4.12
N LEU A 352 -16.26 -22.78 2.82
CA LEU A 352 -16.58 -21.57 2.05
C LEU A 352 -17.87 -20.90 2.54
N VAL A 353 -18.89 -21.67 2.92
CA VAL A 353 -20.11 -21.13 3.56
C VAL A 353 -19.79 -20.46 4.90
N THR A 354 -18.99 -21.11 5.74
CA THR A 354 -18.55 -20.54 7.02
C THR A 354 -17.73 -19.27 6.81
N TRP A 355 -16.85 -19.28 5.81
CA TRP A 355 -16.04 -18.12 5.41
C TRP A 355 -16.90 -16.96 4.92
N LEU A 356 -17.86 -17.20 4.01
CA LEU A 356 -18.80 -16.18 3.52
C LEU A 356 -19.64 -15.57 4.64
N ARG A 357 -20.13 -16.40 5.58
CA ARG A 357 -20.86 -15.96 6.79
C ARG A 357 -19.98 -15.13 7.73
N ALA A 358 -18.68 -15.39 7.81
CA ALA A 358 -17.75 -14.55 8.56
C ALA A 358 -17.29 -13.30 7.79
N TYR A 359 -17.34 -13.32 6.45
CA TYR A 359 -16.89 -12.24 5.57
C TYR A 359 -17.92 -11.14 5.39
N GLN A 360 -19.21 -11.49 5.22
CA GLN A 360 -20.33 -10.55 5.08
C GLN A 360 -20.41 -9.52 6.22
N ASP A 361 -19.98 -9.88 7.44
CA ASP A 361 -20.10 -9.06 8.66
C ASP A 361 -18.74 -8.50 9.12
N ARG A 362 -17.69 -8.55 8.28
CA ARG A 362 -16.41 -7.88 8.57
C ARG A 362 -16.59 -6.35 8.56
N PRO A 363 -15.91 -5.61 9.45
CA PRO A 363 -15.86 -4.15 9.41
C PRO A 363 -14.96 -3.69 8.26
N ASN A 364 -15.42 -3.81 7.02
CA ASN A 364 -14.72 -3.33 5.83
C ASN A 364 -15.71 -2.83 4.77
N GLU A 365 -15.41 -1.65 4.23
CA GLU A 365 -16.15 -0.85 3.26
C GLU A 365 -16.52 -1.62 1.98
N SER A 366 -15.63 -2.46 1.47
CA SER A 366 -15.89 -3.27 0.27
C SER A 366 -16.94 -4.37 0.51
N GLN A 367 -17.21 -4.75 1.76
CA GLN A 367 -18.32 -5.64 2.13
C GLN A 367 -19.54 -4.85 2.61
N GLN A 368 -19.35 -4.05 3.68
CA GLN A 368 -20.41 -3.34 4.40
C GLN A 368 -21.08 -2.22 3.60
N ILE A 369 -20.39 -1.65 2.60
CA ILE A 369 -20.94 -0.61 1.72
C ILE A 369 -21.09 -1.17 0.32
N ALA A 370 -19.98 -1.52 -0.35
CA ALA A 370 -20.00 -1.84 -1.77
C ALA A 370 -20.79 -3.12 -2.10
N ALA A 371 -20.46 -4.25 -1.47
CA ALA A 371 -21.15 -5.51 -1.74
C ALA A 371 -22.61 -5.52 -1.25
N ARG A 372 -22.90 -4.92 -0.08
CA ARG A 372 -24.29 -4.78 0.41
C ARG A 372 -25.15 -3.92 -0.52
N LEU A 373 -24.63 -2.79 -1.00
CA LEU A 373 -25.32 -1.93 -1.96
C LEU A 373 -25.53 -2.62 -3.32
N ALA A 374 -24.50 -3.31 -3.84
CA ALA A 374 -24.61 -4.08 -5.06
C ALA A 374 -25.69 -5.17 -4.97
N ALA A 375 -25.75 -5.91 -3.85
CA ALA A 375 -26.78 -6.92 -3.60
C ALA A 375 -28.19 -6.29 -3.50
N GLN A 376 -28.35 -5.17 -2.79
CA GLN A 376 -29.61 -4.43 -2.67
C GLN A 376 -30.15 -3.93 -4.02
N LEU A 377 -29.27 -3.46 -4.90
CA LEU A 377 -29.62 -2.99 -6.25
C LEU A 377 -29.86 -4.15 -7.25
N GLY A 378 -29.43 -5.36 -6.90
CA GLY A 378 -29.44 -6.52 -7.80
C GLY A 378 -28.34 -6.49 -8.86
N LEU A 379 -27.24 -5.77 -8.60
CA LEU A 379 -26.01 -5.87 -9.39
C LEU A 379 -25.36 -7.25 -9.15
N GLN A 380 -24.62 -7.74 -10.13
CA GLN A 380 -24.14 -9.13 -10.14
C GLN A 380 -22.69 -9.29 -9.68
N ARG A 381 -21.97 -8.18 -9.47
CA ARG A 381 -20.60 -8.12 -8.94
C ARG A 381 -20.30 -6.72 -8.37
N VAL A 382 -19.14 -6.59 -7.71
CA VAL A 382 -18.39 -5.33 -7.64
C VAL A 382 -17.11 -5.45 -8.49
N HIS A 383 -16.40 -4.35 -8.72
CA HIS A 383 -15.19 -4.33 -9.55
C HIS A 383 -13.96 -3.99 -8.68
N PRO A 384 -13.08 -4.96 -8.35
CA PRO A 384 -11.78 -4.65 -7.78
C PRO A 384 -10.95 -3.85 -8.79
N VAL A 385 -10.45 -2.68 -8.36
CA VAL A 385 -9.69 -1.74 -9.21
C VAL A 385 -8.33 -1.35 -8.63
N ASP A 386 -7.95 -1.86 -7.45
CA ASP A 386 -6.66 -1.56 -6.86
C ASP A 386 -5.49 -2.18 -7.66
N ASP A 387 -4.32 -1.56 -7.60
CA ASP A 387 -3.14 -2.01 -8.33
C ASP A 387 -1.80 -1.67 -7.64
N HIS A 388 -1.39 -2.54 -6.72
CA HIS A 388 -0.07 -2.54 -6.08
C HIS A 388 1.10 -2.97 -7.00
N THR A 389 0.88 -3.09 -8.32
CA THR A 389 2.00 -3.21 -9.27
C THR A 389 2.59 -1.85 -9.63
N GLY A 390 1.95 -0.75 -9.23
CA GLY A 390 2.37 0.63 -9.48
C GLY A 390 3.30 1.26 -8.44
N ASP A 391 3.11 0.96 -7.16
CA ASP A 391 3.87 1.55 -6.04
C ASP A 391 5.05 0.71 -5.55
N ASN A 392 5.29 -0.45 -6.18
CA ASN A 392 6.45 -1.32 -5.93
C ASN A 392 7.75 -0.74 -6.51
N ILE A 393 8.25 0.32 -5.87
CA ILE A 393 9.50 1.02 -6.19
C ILE A 393 10.66 0.50 -5.34
N ASP A 394 11.86 0.42 -5.91
CA ASP A 394 13.07 0.18 -5.10
C ASP A 394 13.31 1.37 -4.15
N LEU A 395 13.40 1.07 -2.86
CA LEU A 395 13.65 2.04 -1.78
C LEU A 395 15.14 2.19 -1.46
N GLY A 396 15.99 1.21 -1.78
CA GLY A 396 17.41 1.18 -1.42
C GLY A 396 17.64 0.93 0.08
N ASP A 397 17.36 1.92 0.92
CA ASP A 397 17.28 1.78 2.39
C ASP A 397 15.85 2.09 2.87
N PRO A 398 14.99 1.08 3.06
CA PRO A 398 13.63 1.25 3.56
C PRO A 398 13.55 1.86 4.98
N ALA A 399 14.59 1.71 5.80
CA ALA A 399 14.61 2.23 7.17
C ALA A 399 14.96 3.72 7.19
N ALA A 400 15.88 4.17 6.34
CA ALA A 400 16.14 5.58 6.09
C ALA A 400 14.92 6.27 5.45
N TYR A 401 14.38 5.68 4.38
CA TYR A 401 13.14 6.12 3.72
C TYR A 401 11.99 6.29 4.72
N GLY A 402 11.65 5.22 5.46
CA GLY A 402 10.55 5.24 6.42
C GLY A 402 10.73 6.28 7.52
N LYS A 403 11.95 6.45 8.05
CA LYS A 403 12.28 7.49 9.03
C LYS A 403 12.10 8.91 8.48
N VAL A 404 12.53 9.16 7.23
CA VAL A 404 12.45 10.47 6.59
C VAL A 404 10.99 10.87 6.35
N ILE A 405 10.20 9.98 5.74
CA ILE A 405 8.77 10.23 5.48
C ILE A 405 7.99 10.41 6.80
N GLN A 406 8.26 9.57 7.81
CA GLN A 406 7.64 9.69 9.14
C GLN A 406 7.93 11.05 9.81
N ALA A 407 9.14 11.59 9.69
CA ALA A 407 9.47 12.90 10.25
C ALA A 407 8.69 14.05 9.58
N GLN A 408 8.47 13.99 8.26
CA GLN A 408 7.65 14.97 7.53
C GLN A 408 6.18 14.92 7.99
N TRP A 409 5.63 13.71 8.16
CA TRP A 409 4.28 13.51 8.69
C TRP A 409 4.13 14.00 10.13
N GLU A 410 5.11 13.75 11.01
CA GLU A 410 5.09 14.22 12.39
C GLU A 410 5.10 15.76 12.48
N GLN A 411 5.88 16.43 11.63
CA GLN A 411 5.89 17.90 11.55
C GLN A 411 4.54 18.46 11.04
N ALA A 412 3.86 17.75 10.15
CA ALA A 412 2.58 18.19 9.58
C ALA A 412 1.34 17.81 10.42
N ALA A 413 1.41 16.73 11.21
CA ALA A 413 0.28 16.14 11.92
C ALA A 413 -0.57 17.11 12.79
N PRO A 414 0.01 18.11 13.50
CA PRO A 414 -0.77 19.06 14.29
C PRO A 414 -1.81 19.84 13.46
N ARG A 415 -1.55 20.09 12.16
CA ARG A 415 -2.49 20.79 11.26
C ARG A 415 -3.78 20.00 11.03
N ALA A 416 -3.70 18.68 10.98
CA ALA A 416 -4.86 17.81 10.74
C ALA A 416 -5.51 17.29 12.03
N LYS A 417 -4.96 17.59 13.22
CA LYS A 417 -5.54 17.13 14.49
C LYS A 417 -7.01 17.55 14.68
N PRO A 418 -7.43 18.82 14.48
CA PRO A 418 -8.84 19.20 14.65
C PRO A 418 -9.80 18.52 13.66
N MET A 419 -9.28 18.13 12.49
CA MET A 419 -10.02 17.38 11.46
C MET A 419 -10.24 15.93 11.92
N ARG A 420 -9.15 15.25 12.30
CA ARG A 420 -9.17 13.85 12.78
C ARG A 420 -9.96 13.71 14.09
N ASP A 421 -9.79 14.61 15.05
CA ASP A 421 -10.55 14.62 16.31
C ASP A 421 -12.07 14.69 16.06
N LYS A 422 -12.50 15.42 15.03
CA LYS A 422 -13.91 15.51 14.61
C LYS A 422 -14.38 14.22 13.91
N GLU A 423 -13.55 13.64 13.06
CA GLU A 423 -13.83 12.39 12.35
C GLU A 423 -13.95 11.21 13.35
N ASP A 424 -13.02 11.10 14.31
CA ASP A 424 -13.08 10.14 15.42
C ASP A 424 -14.33 10.32 16.29
N ALA A 425 -14.71 11.56 16.58
CA ALA A 425 -15.93 11.85 17.34
C ALA A 425 -17.21 11.43 16.60
N LEU A 426 -17.28 11.66 15.29
CA LEU A 426 -18.41 11.23 14.45
C LEU A 426 -18.49 9.70 14.35
N ALA A 427 -17.35 9.01 14.17
CA ALA A 427 -17.26 7.55 14.19
C ALA A 427 -17.72 6.97 15.55
N SER A 428 -17.20 7.50 16.65
CA SER A 428 -17.53 7.07 18.02
C SER A 428 -19.00 7.32 18.38
N GLN A 429 -19.65 8.31 17.77
CA GLN A 429 -21.08 8.60 17.92
C GLN A 429 -21.97 7.76 16.98
N GLY A 430 -21.40 6.91 16.11
CA GLY A 430 -22.14 6.15 15.09
C GLY A 430 -22.75 7.02 13.98
N ARG A 431 -22.27 8.25 13.81
CA ARG A 431 -22.81 9.25 12.86
C ARG A 431 -22.16 9.09 11.48
N LEU A 432 -22.25 7.89 10.92
CA LEU A 432 -21.43 7.50 9.78
C LEU A 432 -21.71 8.32 8.51
N LEU A 433 -22.96 8.66 8.19
CA LEU A 433 -23.25 9.57 7.06
C LEU A 433 -22.54 10.94 7.22
N GLU A 434 -22.41 11.45 8.44
CA GLU A 434 -21.72 12.73 8.71
C GLU A 434 -20.20 12.58 8.67
N LEU A 435 -19.65 11.44 9.09
CA LEU A 435 -18.25 11.09 8.87
C LEU A 435 -17.92 11.04 7.37
N TYR A 436 -18.75 10.37 6.56
CA TYR A 436 -18.56 10.30 5.11
C TYR A 436 -18.70 11.68 4.45
N ARG A 437 -19.61 12.54 4.92
CA ARG A 437 -19.67 13.96 4.50
C ARG A 437 -18.38 14.72 4.86
N ALA A 438 -17.82 14.50 6.04
CA ALA A 438 -16.60 15.17 6.48
C ALA A 438 -15.38 14.78 5.63
N ILE A 439 -15.09 13.47 5.48
CA ILE A 439 -13.92 12.99 4.72
C ILE A 439 -14.02 13.28 3.22
N ASN A 440 -15.25 13.42 2.67
CA ASN A 440 -15.49 13.82 1.29
C ASN A 440 -15.61 15.35 1.10
N ALA A 441 -15.41 16.17 2.14
CA ALA A 441 -15.46 17.62 1.99
C ALA A 441 -14.17 18.11 1.30
N PRO A 442 -14.22 18.93 0.23
CA PRO A 442 -13.01 19.35 -0.50
C PRO A 442 -11.93 19.97 0.39
N GLY A 443 -12.32 20.72 1.43
CA GLY A 443 -11.39 21.29 2.41
C GLY A 443 -10.68 20.23 3.29
N ASN A 444 -11.38 19.17 3.71
CA ASN A 444 -10.77 18.05 4.45
C ASN A 444 -9.85 17.24 3.52
N ALA A 445 -10.31 16.93 2.31
CA ALA A 445 -9.53 16.18 1.32
C ALA A 445 -8.24 16.91 0.94
N GLN A 446 -8.32 18.24 0.69
CA GLN A 446 -7.13 19.07 0.47
C GLN A 446 -6.23 19.12 1.70
N LEU A 447 -6.78 19.32 2.91
CA LEU A 447 -5.98 19.35 4.15
C LEU A 447 -5.25 18.02 4.40
N ALA A 448 -5.89 16.89 4.10
CA ALA A 448 -5.28 15.57 4.24
C ALA A 448 -4.13 15.37 3.25
N ALA A 449 -4.31 15.70 1.97
CA ALA A 449 -3.24 15.71 0.98
C ALA A 449 -2.10 16.69 1.33
N ASP A 450 -2.44 17.80 2.00
CA ASP A 450 -1.49 18.81 2.50
C ASP A 450 -0.59 18.33 3.65
N VAL A 451 -1.07 17.41 4.49
CA VAL A 451 -0.29 16.89 5.65
C VAL A 451 0.38 15.55 5.38
N ASP A 452 0.02 14.88 4.29
CA ASP A 452 0.64 13.63 3.87
C ASP A 452 1.63 13.89 2.70
N PHE A 453 1.14 13.95 1.46
CA PHE A 453 1.98 14.04 0.26
C PHE A 453 2.73 15.38 0.12
N ARG A 454 2.07 16.52 0.39
CA ARG A 454 2.76 17.83 0.40
C ARG A 454 3.73 17.97 1.56
N ALA A 455 3.56 17.20 2.65
CA ALA A 455 4.55 17.12 3.70
C ALA A 455 5.76 16.28 3.25
N ALA A 456 5.52 15.09 2.68
CA ALA A 456 6.58 14.24 2.13
C ALA A 456 7.44 14.98 1.08
N LEU A 457 6.83 15.77 0.19
CA LEU A 457 7.54 16.58 -0.82
C LEU A 457 8.41 17.73 -0.27
N ARG A 458 8.42 17.96 1.06
CA ARG A 458 9.40 18.85 1.72
C ARG A 458 10.67 18.12 2.16
N ASP A 459 10.76 16.82 1.93
CA ASP A 459 11.99 16.08 2.06
C ASP A 459 13.11 16.70 1.21
N SER A 460 14.25 16.88 1.84
CA SER A 460 15.48 17.39 1.22
C SER A 460 16.62 16.37 1.29
N SER A 461 16.32 15.08 1.45
CA SER A 461 17.32 14.02 1.42
C SER A 461 17.96 13.93 0.01
N PRO A 462 19.26 13.61 -0.10
CA PRO A 462 19.92 13.37 -1.40
C PRO A 462 19.31 12.22 -2.19
N GLU A 463 18.64 11.28 -1.52
CA GLU A 463 17.97 10.11 -2.10
C GLU A 463 16.53 10.41 -2.56
N HIS A 464 16.06 11.64 -2.34
CA HIS A 464 14.75 12.17 -2.72
C HIS A 464 13.57 11.26 -2.33
N TYR A 465 13.62 10.73 -1.11
CA TYR A 465 12.63 9.79 -0.58
C TYR A 465 11.20 10.34 -0.65
N GLY A 466 11.00 11.63 -0.37
CA GLY A 466 9.70 12.31 -0.49
C GLY A 466 9.12 12.31 -1.90
N GLN A 467 9.95 12.55 -2.92
CA GLN A 467 9.53 12.50 -4.32
C GLN A 467 9.18 11.07 -4.73
N ARG A 468 10.00 10.10 -4.30
CA ARG A 468 9.79 8.67 -4.57
C ARG A 468 8.50 8.14 -3.94
N TYR A 469 8.17 8.54 -2.72
CA TYR A 469 6.89 8.21 -2.07
C TYR A 469 5.70 8.68 -2.91
N VAL A 470 5.70 9.95 -3.35
CA VAL A 470 4.60 10.50 -4.16
C VAL A 470 4.55 9.86 -5.54
N ALA A 471 5.69 9.61 -6.20
CA ALA A 471 5.74 8.95 -7.50
C ALA A 471 5.14 7.53 -7.46
N GLY A 472 5.42 6.75 -6.41
CA GLY A 472 4.78 5.44 -6.19
C GLY A 472 3.26 5.56 -5.99
N TRP A 473 2.83 6.51 -5.16
CA TRP A 473 1.40 6.79 -4.94
C TRP A 473 0.67 7.18 -6.23
N GLU A 474 1.26 8.09 -7.02
CA GLU A 474 0.73 8.53 -8.31
C GLU A 474 0.67 7.37 -9.32
N ALA A 475 1.69 6.51 -9.37
CA ALA A 475 1.72 5.34 -10.23
C ALA A 475 0.64 4.29 -9.87
N ARG A 476 0.37 4.05 -8.58
CA ARG A 476 -0.78 3.24 -8.13
C ARG A 476 -2.10 3.89 -8.54
N ASN A 477 -2.30 5.18 -8.26
CA ASN A 477 -3.52 5.91 -8.62
C ASN A 477 -3.81 5.92 -10.14
N LEU A 478 -2.79 6.09 -10.99
CA LEU A 478 -2.93 6.04 -12.45
C LEU A 478 -3.41 4.67 -12.93
N ARG A 479 -2.88 3.57 -12.37
CA ARG A 479 -3.34 2.21 -12.69
C ARG A 479 -4.75 1.95 -12.18
N MET A 480 -5.08 2.40 -10.97
CA MET A 480 -6.44 2.33 -10.43
C MET A 480 -7.46 3.05 -11.33
N VAL A 481 -7.12 4.25 -11.82
CA VAL A 481 -7.96 5.02 -12.75
C VAL A 481 -8.12 4.31 -14.10
N SER A 482 -7.08 3.64 -14.60
CA SER A 482 -7.17 2.77 -15.78
C SER A 482 -8.12 1.59 -15.55
N ASN A 483 -8.04 0.93 -14.39
CA ASN A 483 -8.92 -0.17 -14.00
C ASN A 483 -10.39 0.29 -13.85
N ILE A 484 -10.60 1.49 -13.28
CA ILE A 484 -11.91 2.15 -13.21
C ILE A 484 -12.46 2.41 -14.61
N ARG A 485 -11.69 3.04 -15.52
CA ARG A 485 -12.13 3.27 -16.92
C ARG A 485 -12.43 1.96 -17.65
N THR A 486 -11.64 0.92 -17.41
CA THR A 486 -11.85 -0.42 -17.97
C THR A 486 -13.17 -1.06 -17.49
N SER A 487 -13.63 -0.75 -16.28
CA SER A 487 -14.86 -1.33 -15.72
C SER A 487 -16.16 -0.93 -16.45
N PHE A 488 -16.15 0.18 -17.20
CA PHE A 488 -17.30 0.71 -17.94
C PHE A 488 -17.02 1.04 -19.41
N GLY A 489 -15.83 0.69 -19.94
CA GLY A 489 -15.44 1.01 -21.32
C GLY A 489 -16.36 0.40 -22.39
N ASP A 490 -17.10 -0.66 -22.05
CA ASP A 490 -18.13 -1.31 -22.87
C ASP A 490 -19.56 -0.74 -22.67
N ARG A 491 -19.72 0.28 -21.81
CA ARG A 491 -21.03 0.79 -21.34
C ARG A 491 -21.08 2.33 -21.28
N PRO A 492 -21.17 3.03 -22.43
CA PRO A 492 -21.37 4.48 -22.46
C PRO A 492 -22.58 4.93 -21.64
N GLY A 493 -22.43 5.98 -20.83
CA GLY A 493 -23.52 6.53 -20.02
C GLY A 493 -23.82 5.79 -18.71
N ALA A 494 -23.12 4.69 -18.41
CA ALA A 494 -23.31 3.95 -17.16
C ALA A 494 -22.98 4.82 -15.92
N ARG A 495 -23.73 4.62 -14.84
CA ARG A 495 -23.56 5.36 -13.59
C ARG A 495 -22.56 4.63 -12.69
N VAL A 496 -21.39 5.22 -12.46
CA VAL A 496 -20.28 4.57 -11.76
C VAL A 496 -20.13 5.13 -10.35
N LEU A 497 -20.13 4.25 -9.36
CA LEU A 497 -19.75 4.57 -7.98
C LEU A 497 -18.40 3.93 -7.66
N VAL A 498 -17.40 4.77 -7.41
CA VAL A 498 -16.05 4.35 -6.98
C VAL A 498 -15.96 4.48 -5.47
N ILE A 499 -15.72 3.38 -4.76
CA ILE A 499 -15.51 3.37 -3.30
C ILE A 499 -14.02 3.08 -3.04
N VAL A 500 -13.32 4.06 -2.47
CA VAL A 500 -11.86 4.01 -2.29
C VAL A 500 -11.46 4.75 -1.01
N GLY A 501 -10.35 4.39 -0.38
CA GLY A 501 -9.77 5.09 0.76
C GLY A 501 -9.62 6.60 0.49
N ALA A 502 -9.97 7.44 1.46
CA ALA A 502 -10.20 8.87 1.24
C ALA A 502 -8.98 9.63 0.66
N MET A 503 -7.76 9.10 0.80
CA MET A 503 -6.56 9.72 0.22
C MET A 503 -6.43 9.51 -1.30
N HIS A 504 -7.13 8.54 -1.89
CA HIS A 504 -7.17 8.35 -3.35
C HIS A 504 -8.13 9.34 -4.04
N LYS A 505 -9.18 9.79 -3.35
CA LYS A 505 -10.23 10.63 -3.96
C LYS A 505 -9.70 11.87 -4.70
N PRO A 506 -8.74 12.67 -4.18
CA PRO A 506 -8.22 13.83 -4.91
C PRO A 506 -7.54 13.48 -6.25
N TRP A 507 -6.83 12.35 -6.31
CA TRP A 507 -6.22 11.85 -7.55
C TRP A 507 -7.30 11.34 -8.49
N PHE A 508 -8.30 10.60 -7.98
CA PHE A 508 -9.36 10.04 -8.81
C PHE A 508 -10.25 11.14 -9.41
N ASP A 509 -10.72 12.11 -8.61
CA ASP A 509 -11.50 13.25 -9.09
C ASP A 509 -10.76 14.02 -10.19
N SER A 510 -9.44 14.24 -10.01
CA SER A 510 -8.58 14.94 -10.96
C SER A 510 -8.31 14.14 -12.23
N LEU A 511 -7.90 12.87 -12.11
CA LEU A 511 -7.47 12.04 -13.23
C LEU A 511 -8.65 11.52 -14.06
N LEU A 512 -9.77 11.13 -13.43
CA LEU A 512 -10.99 10.74 -14.15
C LEU A 512 -11.63 11.95 -14.84
N GLY A 513 -11.52 13.15 -14.23
CA GLY A 513 -12.00 14.41 -14.83
C GLY A 513 -11.20 14.87 -16.06
N GLN A 514 -10.07 14.23 -16.37
CA GLN A 514 -9.29 14.46 -17.60
C GLN A 514 -9.63 13.47 -18.73
N LEU A 515 -10.52 12.48 -18.49
CA LEU A 515 -10.85 11.45 -19.48
C LEU A 515 -12.14 11.76 -20.24
N GLN A 516 -12.11 11.50 -21.55
CA GLN A 516 -13.19 11.81 -22.47
C GLN A 516 -14.47 11.04 -22.14
N GLY A 517 -15.59 11.76 -22.12
CA GLY A 517 -16.92 11.27 -21.82
C GLY A 517 -17.19 10.96 -20.35
N ILE A 518 -16.41 11.51 -19.41
CA ILE A 518 -16.68 11.41 -17.97
C ILE A 518 -17.23 12.73 -17.42
N ASP A 519 -18.20 12.63 -16.50
CA ASP A 519 -18.63 13.73 -15.63
C ASP A 519 -18.37 13.35 -14.16
N ILE A 520 -17.57 14.15 -13.44
CA ILE A 520 -17.30 13.90 -12.01
C ILE A 520 -18.46 14.44 -11.17
N VAL A 521 -19.07 13.55 -10.39
CA VAL A 521 -20.23 13.88 -9.54
C VAL A 521 -19.77 14.20 -8.12
N ASP A 522 -20.13 15.39 -7.65
CA ASP A 522 -19.83 15.87 -6.30
C ASP A 522 -20.47 14.97 -5.22
N ALA A 523 -19.62 14.35 -4.41
CA ALA A 523 -20.04 13.52 -3.29
C ALA A 523 -20.84 14.29 -2.23
N GLN A 524 -20.60 15.59 -2.03
CA GLN A 524 -21.38 16.41 -1.08
C GLN A 524 -22.84 16.55 -1.52
N GLN A 525 -23.10 16.66 -2.83
CA GLN A 525 -24.45 16.73 -3.37
C GLN A 525 -25.21 15.41 -3.19
N VAL A 526 -24.55 14.27 -3.48
CA VAL A 526 -25.16 12.94 -3.33
C VAL A 526 -25.39 12.57 -1.86
N LEU A 527 -24.41 12.79 -0.98
CA LEU A 527 -24.56 12.61 0.47
C LEU A 527 -25.52 13.64 1.09
N GLY A 528 -25.74 14.76 0.40
CA GLY A 528 -26.56 15.90 0.82
C GLY A 528 -25.96 16.69 1.98
N ALA A 529 -26.44 17.92 2.17
CA ALA A 529 -26.04 18.76 3.29
C ALA A 529 -26.37 18.12 4.66
N PRO A 530 -25.67 18.52 5.74
CA PRO A 530 -26.11 18.25 7.11
C PRO A 530 -27.56 18.67 7.31
N SER A 531 -28.36 17.82 7.96
CA SER A 531 -29.63 18.22 8.55
C SER A 531 -29.36 19.30 9.60
N ARG A 532 -30.09 20.41 9.52
CA ARG A 532 -30.00 21.53 10.48
C ARG A 532 -30.60 21.16 11.83
#